data_AF-A0A4V1J467-F1
#
_entry.id   AF-A0A4V1J467-F1
#
_cell.length_a   1.000
_cell.length_b   1.000
_cell.length_c   1.000
_cell.angle_alpha   90.00
_cell.angle_beta   90.00
_cell.angle_gamma   90.00
#
_symmetry.space_group_name_H-M   'P 1'
#
loop_
_entity.id
_entity.type
_entity.pdbx_description
1 polymer ?
#
loop_
_entity_poly.entity_id
_entity_poly.type
_entity_poly.pdbx_seq_one_letter_code
_entity_poly.pdbx_strand_id
1 'polypeptide(L)'
;IYMAVNGKVFDVTKGANFYGPEGPYGNFAGHDASRGLAKGSFEKDMLPNVDGPLDTLADLADDEREALRDWEALFTSKYPQVGVLV
;
A
#
# COMPACT_ATOMS: atom_id res chain seq x y z
N ILE A 1 6.51 -11.02 2.95
CA ILE A 1 5.89 -10.09 1.98
C ILE A 1 5.70 -8.78 2.69
N TYR A 2 6.36 -7.72 2.22
CA TYR A 2 6.26 -6.40 2.80
C TYR A 2 5.51 -5.48 1.86
N MET A 3 4.76 -4.53 2.42
CA MET A 3 3.99 -3.55 1.66
C MET A 3 3.92 -2.26 2.47
N ALA A 4 4.06 -1.11 1.81
CA ALA A 4 3.89 0.17 2.47
C ALA A 4 2.46 0.70 2.25
N VAL A 5 1.90 1.32 3.29
CA VAL A 5 0.62 2.02 3.27
C VAL A 5 0.79 3.31 4.08
N ASN A 6 0.56 4.44 3.42
CA ASN A 6 0.74 5.79 3.95
C ASN A 6 2.09 5.99 4.67
N GLY A 7 3.18 5.57 4.02
CA GLY A 7 4.54 5.66 4.56
C GLY A 7 4.89 4.64 5.66
N LYS A 8 3.96 3.81 6.12
CA LYS A 8 4.21 2.74 7.10
C LYS A 8 4.42 1.41 6.41
N VAL A 9 5.46 0.67 6.81
CA VAL A 9 5.76 -0.66 6.23
C VAL A 9 5.16 -1.76 7.10
N PHE A 10 4.39 -2.65 6.49
CA PHE A 10 3.72 -3.77 7.15
C PHE A 10 4.26 -5.12 6.66
N ASP A 11 4.40 -6.09 7.57
CA ASP A 11 4.59 -7.49 7.19
C ASP A 11 3.24 -8.15 6.94
N VAL A 12 2.91 -8.29 5.66
CA VAL A 12 1.64 -8.86 5.18
C VAL A 12 1.78 -10.35 4.82
N THR A 13 2.83 -11.04 5.30
CA THR A 13 3.06 -12.47 5.01
C THR A 13 1.88 -13.36 5.46
N LYS A 14 1.19 -13.01 6.56
CA LYS A 14 -0.05 -13.69 6.98
C LYS A 14 -1.20 -13.58 5.97
N GLY A 15 -1.13 -12.60 5.07
CA GLY A 15 -2.06 -12.38 3.96
C GLY A 15 -1.54 -12.90 2.61
N ALA A 16 -0.63 -13.89 2.58
CA ALA A 16 -0.03 -14.39 1.33
C ALA A 16 -1.05 -14.87 0.28
N ASN A 17 -2.25 -15.31 0.67
CA ASN A 17 -3.32 -15.65 -0.28
C ASN A 17 -3.82 -14.43 -1.08
N PHE A 18 -3.58 -13.21 -0.58
CA PHE A 18 -3.95 -11.95 -1.22
C PHE A 18 -2.76 -11.29 -1.90
N TYR A 19 -1.63 -11.19 -1.20
CA TYR A 19 -0.45 -10.44 -1.64
C TYR A 19 0.70 -11.32 -2.14
N GLY A 20 0.53 -12.64 -2.17
CA GLY A 20 1.51 -13.55 -2.76
C GLY A 20 1.50 -13.49 -4.28
N PRO A 21 2.44 -14.19 -4.96
CA PRO A 21 2.57 -14.17 -6.42
C PRO A 21 1.28 -14.53 -7.18
N GLU A 22 0.49 -15.45 -6.63
CA GLU A 22 -0.79 -15.91 -7.21
C GLU A 22 -2.02 -15.20 -6.60
N GLY A 23 -1.79 -14.24 -5.70
CA GLY A 23 -2.86 -13.52 -5.02
C GLY A 23 -3.42 -12.38 -5.89
N PRO A 24 -4.71 -12.03 -5.73
CA PRO A 24 -5.34 -10.95 -6.51
C PRO A 24 -4.67 -9.58 -6.33
N TYR A 25 -3.94 -9.38 -5.23
CA TYR A 25 -3.25 -8.14 -4.87
C TYR A 25 -1.73 -8.34 -4.82
N GLY A 26 -1.21 -9.35 -5.53
CA GLY A 26 0.22 -9.64 -5.62
C GLY A 26 1.03 -8.50 -6.24
N ASN A 27 0.39 -7.62 -7.01
CA ASN A 27 0.99 -6.43 -7.60
C ASN A 27 1.51 -5.42 -6.56
N PHE A 28 0.88 -5.35 -5.38
CA PHE A 28 1.33 -4.46 -4.30
C PHE A 28 2.48 -5.02 -3.46
N ALA A 29 2.80 -6.30 -3.62
CA ALA A 29 3.89 -6.92 -2.87
C ALA A 29 5.22 -6.20 -3.16
N GLY A 30 5.88 -5.74 -2.10
CA GLY A 30 7.16 -5.03 -2.20
C GLY A 30 7.06 -3.57 -2.64
N HIS A 31 5.87 -3.01 -2.77
CA HIS A 31 5.65 -1.63 -3.22
C HIS A 31 4.95 -0.78 -2.16
N ASP A 32 4.94 0.53 -2.40
CA ASP A 32 4.01 1.44 -1.73
C ASP A 32 2.65 1.36 -2.42
N ALA A 33 1.65 0.84 -1.68
CA ALA A 33 0.29 0.63 -2.16
C ALA A 33 -0.61 1.86 -1.92
N SER A 34 -0.07 2.95 -1.34
CA SER A 34 -0.87 4.09 -0.87
C SER A 34 -1.78 4.68 -1.94
N ARG A 35 -1.27 4.95 -3.15
CA ARG A 35 -2.08 5.53 -4.23
C ARG A 35 -3.17 4.57 -4.70
N GLY A 36 -2.83 3.30 -4.92
CA GLY A 36 -3.79 2.29 -5.34
C GLY A 36 -4.93 2.13 -4.34
N LEU A 37 -4.61 2.07 -3.04
CA LEU A 37 -5.60 1.98 -1.97
C LEU A 37 -6.47 3.24 -1.86
N ALA A 38 -5.86 4.43 -1.96
CA ALA A 38 -6.56 5.70 -1.93
C ALA A 38 -7.57 5.84 -3.08
N LYS A 39 -7.19 5.41 -4.28
CA LYS A 39 -8.01 5.50 -5.50
C LYS A 39 -8.92 4.28 -5.73
N GLY A 40 -8.84 3.27 -4.86
CA GLY A 40 -9.55 1.99 -5.05
C GLY A 40 -9.14 1.25 -6.32
N SER A 41 -7.90 1.43 -6.79
CA SER A 41 -7.40 0.86 -8.04
C SER A 41 -6.21 -0.07 -7.79
N PHE A 42 -6.19 -1.17 -8.54
CA PHE A 42 -5.14 -2.20 -8.52
C PHE A 42 -4.35 -2.20 -9.84
N GLU A 43 -4.52 -1.16 -10.66
CA GLU A 43 -3.81 -1.03 -11.91
C GLU A 43 -2.31 -0.77 -11.68
N LYS A 44 -1.48 -1.20 -12.63
CA LYS A 44 -0.02 -1.15 -12.50
C LYS A 44 0.53 0.27 -12.50
N ASP A 45 -0.17 1.21 -13.09
CA ASP A 45 0.18 2.63 -13.12
C ASP A 45 -0.01 3.32 -11.77
N MET A 46 -0.76 2.71 -10.85
CA MET A 46 -0.91 3.17 -9.46
C MET A 46 0.26 2.75 -8.56
N LEU A 47 1.18 1.93 -9.07
CA LEU A 47 2.39 1.53 -8.36
C LEU A 47 3.51 2.55 -8.66
N PRO A 48 4.10 3.20 -7.65
CA PRO A 48 5.27 4.02 -7.88
C PRO A 48 6.45 3.16 -8.34
N ASN A 49 7.34 3.78 -9.12
CA ASN A 49 8.60 3.15 -9.48
C ASN A 49 9.45 2.93 -8.23
N VAL A 50 9.85 1.69 -7.97
CA VAL A 50 10.65 1.30 -6.80
C VAL A 50 12.04 1.95 -6.75
N ASP A 51 12.59 2.32 -7.92
CA ASP A 51 13.87 3.03 -8.03
C ASP A 51 13.67 4.55 -8.18
N GLY A 52 12.41 5.01 -8.14
CA GLY A 52 12.02 6.41 -8.29
C GLY A 52 11.88 7.14 -6.95
N PRO A 53 11.57 8.44 -7.00
CA PRO A 53 11.20 9.17 -5.79
C PRO A 53 9.90 8.61 -5.20
N LEU A 54 9.73 8.76 -3.89
CA LEU A 54 8.49 8.43 -3.21
C LEU A 54 7.32 9.21 -3.80
N ASP A 55 6.18 8.54 -3.91
CA ASP A 55 4.93 9.18 -4.27
C ASP A 55 4.48 10.10 -3.13
N THR A 56 4.38 11.40 -3.41
CA THR A 56 4.01 12.39 -2.41
C THR A 56 2.51 12.40 -2.12
N LEU A 57 1.70 11.76 -2.98
CA LEU A 57 0.23 11.72 -2.86
C LEU A 57 -0.39 13.13 -2.77
N ALA A 58 0.31 14.14 -3.32
CA ALA A 58 -0.09 15.53 -3.22
C ALA A 58 -1.36 15.85 -4.03
N ASP A 59 -1.64 15.04 -5.05
CA ASP A 59 -2.78 15.16 -5.95
C ASP A 59 -4.03 14.39 -5.49
N LEU A 60 -3.97 13.70 -4.35
CA LEU A 60 -5.15 13.02 -3.81
C LEU A 60 -6.23 14.02 -3.37
N ALA A 61 -7.47 13.74 -3.76
CA ALA A 61 -8.65 14.43 -3.27
C ALA A 61 -8.95 14.09 -1.80
N ASP A 62 -9.82 14.87 -1.16
CA ASP A 62 -10.08 14.73 0.28
C ASP A 62 -10.68 13.37 0.65
N ASP A 63 -11.57 12.84 -0.20
CA ASP A 63 -12.16 11.51 -0.07
C ASP A 63 -11.13 10.39 -0.28
N GLU A 64 -10.24 10.54 -1.25
CA GLU A 64 -9.13 9.60 -1.48
C GLU A 64 -8.16 9.58 -0.28
N ARG A 65 -7.92 10.73 0.35
CA ARG A 65 -7.10 10.83 1.58
C ARG A 65 -7.78 10.18 2.78
N GLU A 66 -9.10 10.33 2.90
CA GLU A 66 -9.88 9.66 3.94
C GLU A 66 -9.83 8.14 3.76
N ALA A 67 -10.07 7.66 2.53
CA ALA A 67 -9.95 6.24 2.19
C ALA A 67 -8.56 5.67 2.52
N LEU A 68 -7.49 6.42 2.22
CA LEU A 68 -6.12 6.01 2.56
C LEU A 68 -5.92 5.87 4.07
N ARG A 69 -6.47 6.78 4.88
CA ARG A 69 -6.39 6.71 6.35
C ARG A 69 -7.15 5.52 6.91
N ASP A 70 -8.31 5.20 6.35
CA ASP A 70 -9.08 4.01 6.74
C ASP A 70 -8.31 2.72 6.43
N TRP A 71 -7.68 2.66 5.25
CA TRP A 71 -6.79 1.56 4.91
C TRP A 71 -5.61 1.46 5.87
N GLU A 72 -4.92 2.56 6.15
CA GLU A 72 -3.82 2.57 7.12
C GLU A 72 -4.26 2.03 8.49
N ALA A 73 -5.43 2.44 8.99
CA ALA A 73 -5.98 1.97 10.25
C ALA A 73 -6.29 0.46 10.21
N LEU A 74 -6.89 -0.02 9.12
CA LEU A 74 -7.15 -1.45 8.91
C LEU A 74 -5.85 -2.27 8.88
N PHE A 75 -4.83 -1.80 8.16
CA PHE A 75 -3.54 -2.47 8.08
C PHE A 75 -2.83 -2.48 9.43
N THR A 76 -2.87 -1.37 10.17
CA THR A 76 -2.33 -1.26 11.53
C THR A 76 -3.00 -2.23 12.50
N SER A 77 -4.31 -2.46 12.35
CA SER A 77 -5.04 -3.43 13.17
C SER A 77 -4.72 -4.89 12.81
N LYS A 78 -4.49 -5.18 11.53
CA LYS A 78 -4.41 -6.56 11.00
C LYS A 78 -2.99 -7.10 10.86
N TYR A 79 -2.01 -6.25 10.62
CA TYR A 79 -0.64 -6.61 10.31
C TYR A 79 0.36 -5.87 11.20
N PRO A 80 1.47 -6.51 11.59
CA PRO A 80 2.50 -5.82 12.34
C PRO A 80 3.18 -4.77 11.45
N GLN A 81 3.24 -3.53 11.95
CA GLN A 81 4.09 -2.50 11.37
C GLN A 81 5.55 -2.83 11.72
N VAL A 82 6.40 -2.93 10.70
CA VAL A 82 7.81 -3.31 10.83
C VAL A 82 8.78 -2.18 10.49
N GLY A 83 8.27 -1.04 10.00
CA GLY A 83 9.11 0.11 9.68
C GLY A 83 8.34 1.29 9.10
N VAL A 84 9.11 2.21 8.53
CA VAL A 84 8.67 3.41 7.82
C VAL A 84 9.40 3.43 6.48
N LEU A 85 8.69 3.81 5.41
CA LEU A 85 9.26 3.97 4.08
C LEU A 85 10.07 5.27 4.02
N VAL A 86 11.28 5.22 3.48
CA VAL A 86 12.26 6.33 3.44
C VAL A 86 12.72 6.65 2.03
#